data_AF-A0A914JMJ2-F1
#
_entry.id   AF-A0A914JMJ2-F1
#
_cell.length_a   1.000
_cell.length_b   1.000
_cell.length_c   1.000
_cell.angle_alpha   90.00
_cell.angle_beta   90.00
_cell.angle_gamma   90.00
#
_symmetry.space_group_name_H-M   'P 1'
#
loop_
_entity.id
_entity.type
_entity.pdbx_description
1 polymer ?
#
loop_
_entity_poly.entity_id
_entity_poly.type
_entity_poly.pdbx_seq_one_letter_code
_entity_poly.pdbx_strand_id
1 'polypeptide(L)'
;MINAVFFTFDAVYFFVPQIWIIFILILYEGLLGGSSYVNTYNRLHQDVPANIREFCMPIVSMSDAIGITISGFTAIPLHNFVCNQQKYHI
;
A
#
# COMPACT_ATOMS: atom_id res chain seq x y z
N MET A 1 1.78 -0.24 -7.74
CA MET A 1 0.71 0.05 -8.75
C MET A 1 0.38 -1.18 -9.58
N ILE A 2 1.34 -1.79 -10.30
CA ILE A 2 1.13 -3.03 -11.06
C ILE A 2 0.54 -4.15 -10.17
N ASN A 3 1.08 -4.33 -8.96
CA ASN A 3 0.63 -5.36 -8.03
C ASN A 3 -0.81 -5.12 -7.53
N ALA A 4 -1.23 -3.86 -7.36
CA ALA A 4 -2.61 -3.51 -6.98
C ALA A 4 -3.62 -3.78 -8.11
N VAL A 5 -3.24 -3.52 -9.37
CA VAL A 5 -4.05 -3.87 -10.54
C VAL A 5 -4.18 -5.40 -10.62
N PHE A 6 -3.07 -6.12 -10.50
CA PHE A 6 -3.04 -7.58 -10.48
C PHE A 6 -3.99 -8.16 -9.43
N PHE A 7 -3.92 -7.69 -8.18
CA PHE A 7 -4.83 -8.15 -7.12
C PHE A 7 -6.29 -7.77 -7.36
N THR A 8 -6.57 -6.60 -7.92
CA THR A 8 -7.95 -6.20 -8.28
C THR A 8 -8.51 -7.11 -9.37
N PHE A 9 -7.70 -7.47 -10.37
CA PHE A 9 -8.12 -8.41 -11.42
C PHE A 9 -8.32 -9.83 -10.86
N ASP A 10 -7.42 -10.31 -10.00
CA ASP A 10 -7.57 -11.61 -9.34
C ASP A 10 -8.83 -11.66 -8.45
N ALA A 11 -9.14 -10.58 -7.73
CA ALA A 11 -10.35 -10.48 -6.91
C ALA A 11 -11.67 -10.50 -7.74
N VAL A 12 -11.63 -10.09 -9.00
CA VAL A 12 -12.81 -10.09 -9.89
C VAL A 12 -12.94 -11.39 -10.70
N TYR A 13 -11.82 -11.93 -11.19
CA TYR A 13 -11.82 -13.07 -12.12
C TYR A 13 -11.42 -14.40 -11.48
N PHE A 14 -10.97 -14.42 -10.22
CA PHE A 14 -10.50 -15.61 -9.48
C PHE A 14 -9.57 -16.49 -10.32
N PHE A 15 -8.55 -15.88 -10.93
CA PHE A 15 -7.70 -16.58 -11.88
C PHE A 15 -6.58 -17.38 -11.19
N VAL A 16 -6.17 -16.99 -9.98
CA VAL A 16 -5.10 -17.67 -9.23
C VAL A 16 -5.66 -18.85 -8.43
N PRO A 17 -5.31 -20.10 -8.77
CA PRO A 17 -5.84 -21.29 -8.08
C PRO A 17 -5.12 -21.61 -6.77
N GLN A 18 -3.99 -20.97 -6.46
CA GLN A 18 -3.13 -21.26 -5.30
C GLN A 18 -2.91 -20.02 -4.44
N ILE A 19 -3.47 -20.02 -3.23
CA ILE A 19 -3.39 -18.89 -2.28
C ILE A 19 -1.94 -18.54 -1.86
N TRP A 20 -1.02 -19.51 -1.91
CA TRP A 20 0.40 -19.30 -1.57
C TRP A 20 1.06 -18.22 -2.42
N ILE A 21 0.68 -18.09 -3.69
CA ILE A 21 1.23 -17.07 -4.60
C ILE A 21 0.84 -15.66 -4.12
N ILE A 22 -0.41 -15.49 -3.70
CA ILE A 22 -0.94 -14.23 -3.18
C ILE A 22 -0.23 -13.85 -1.89
N PHE A 23 -0.02 -14.80 -0.96
CA PHE A 23 0.70 -14.53 0.28
C PHE A 23 2.15 -14.07 0.05
N ILE A 24 2.88 -14.70 -0.88
CA ILE A 24 4.24 -14.30 -1.22
C ILE A 24 4.25 -12.87 -1.79
N LEU A 25 3.31 -12.54 -2.67
CA LEU A 25 3.19 -11.20 -3.24
C LEU A 25 2.85 -10.13 -2.20
N ILE A 26 1.94 -10.42 -1.26
CA ILE A 26 1.61 -9.52 -0.15
C ILE A 26 2.85 -9.28 0.72
N LEU A 27 3.59 -10.33 1.05
CA LEU A 27 4.82 -10.23 1.83
C LEU A 27 5.87 -9.39 1.09
N TYR A 28 6.02 -9.59 -0.22
CA TYR A 28 6.92 -8.81 -1.06
C TYR A 28 6.55 -7.31 -1.07
N GLU A 29 5.29 -6.97 -1.29
CA GLU A 29 4.82 -5.58 -1.24
C GLU A 29 5.04 -4.95 0.13
N GLY A 30 4.78 -5.70 1.21
CA GLY A 30 5.01 -5.24 2.57
C GLY A 30 6.49 -4.93 2.85
N LEU A 31 7.41 -5.79 2.40
CA LEU A 31 8.85 -5.56 2.52
C LEU A 31 9.31 -4.35 1.71
N LEU A 32 8.81 -4.19 0.48
CA LEU A 32 9.11 -3.01 -0.34
C LEU A 32 8.62 -1.73 0.33
N GLY A 33 7.37 -1.71 0.81
CA GLY A 33 6.80 -0.58 1.53
C GLY A 33 7.63 -0.20 2.77
N GLY A 34 7.96 -1.18 3.61
CA GLY A 34 8.78 -0.98 4.79
C GLY A 34 10.20 -0.49 4.48
N SER A 35 10.83 -1.03 3.43
CA SER A 35 12.16 -0.60 3.00
C SER A 35 12.16 0.85 2.52
N SER A 36 11.12 1.25 1.78
CA SER A 36 10.97 2.62 1.28
C SER A 36 10.75 3.62 2.42
N TYR A 37 10.00 3.23 3.45
CA TYR A 37 9.82 4.01 4.67
C TYR A 37 11.17 4.26 5.35
N VAL A 38 11.89 3.20 5.75
CA VAL A 38 13.18 3.34 6.46
C VAL A 38 14.19 4.13 5.64
N ASN A 39 14.28 3.88 4.32
CA ASN A 39 15.19 4.61 3.45
C ASN A 39 14.86 6.10 3.35
N THR A 40 13.58 6.47 3.36
CA THR A 40 13.15 7.89 3.35
C THR A 40 13.58 8.60 4.62
N TYR A 41 13.36 8.00 5.80
CA TYR A 41 13.80 8.59 7.06
C TYR A 41 15.33 8.62 7.18
N ASN A 42 16.03 7.61 6.66
CA ASN A 42 17.49 7.61 6.65
C ASN A 42 18.05 8.74 5.77
N ARG A 43 17.51 8.93 4.56
CA ARG A 43 17.91 10.04 3.68
C ARG A 43 17.57 11.39 4.29
N LEU A 44 16.39 11.52 4.89
CA LEU A 44 16.01 12.72 5.63
C LEU A 44 17.02 13.04 6.75
N HIS A 45 17.56 12.02 7.42
CA HIS A 45 18.55 12.22 8.47
C HIS A 45 19.94 12.64 7.96
N GLN A 46 20.31 12.20 6.76
CA GLN A 46 21.63 12.42 6.14
C GLN A 46 21.70 13.72 5.32
N ASP A 47 20.66 14.02 4.54
CA ASP A 47 20.67 15.12 3.56
C ASP A 47 20.14 16.45 4.14
N VAL A 48 19.37 16.41 5.24
CA VAL A 48 18.74 17.60 5.82
C VAL A 48 19.57 18.15 6.99
N PRO A 49 19.90 19.47 6.99
CA PRO A 49 20.65 20.08 8.08
C PRO A 49 19.87 20.05 9.41
N ALA A 50 20.61 19.91 10.51
CA ALA A 50 20.04 19.66 11.84
C ALA A 50 19.04 20.74 12.30
N ASN A 51 19.20 21.99 11.86
CA ASN A 51 18.35 23.12 12.24
C ASN A 51 16.94 23.09 11.63
N ILE A 52 16.73 22.34 10.54
CA ILE A 52 15.40 22.19 9.91
C ILE A 52 14.89 20.75 9.98
N ARG A 53 15.75 19.79 10.30
CA ARG A 53 15.41 18.36 10.35
C ARG A 53 14.25 18.06 11.31
N GLU A 54 14.25 18.72 12.47
CA GLU A 54 13.18 18.58 13.48
C GLU A 54 11.82 19.07 12.97
N PHE A 55 11.81 20.03 12.04
CA PHE A 55 10.60 20.50 11.38
C PHE A 55 10.20 19.60 10.20
N CYS A 56 11.16 19.06 9.45
CA CYS A 56 10.87 18.20 8.30
C CYS A 56 10.34 16.81 8.70
N MET A 57 10.84 16.23 9.80
CA MET A 57 10.40 14.90 10.27
C MET A 57 8.86 14.76 10.43
N PRO A 58 8.17 15.66 11.17
CA PRO A 58 6.71 15.57 11.30
C PRO A 58 5.97 15.81 9.97
N ILE A 59 6.51 16.63 9.06
CA ILE A 59 5.90 16.84 7.73
C ILE A 59 5.91 15.55 6.91
N VAL A 60 7.03 14.83 6.90
CA VAL A 60 7.15 13.53 6.23
C VAL A 60 6.17 12.53 6.85
N SER A 61 6.12 12.44 8.18
CA SER A 61 5.18 11.55 8.87
C SER A 61 3.71 11.89 8.60
N MET A 62 3.36 13.17 8.52
CA MET A 62 2.00 13.60 8.14
C MET A 62 1.67 13.22 6.70
N SER A 63 2.63 13.37 5.77
CA SER A 63 2.46 12.93 4.39
C SER A 63 2.16 11.43 4.30
N ASP A 64 2.89 10.61 5.06
CA ASP A 64 2.66 9.16 5.12
C ASP A 64 1.25 8.84 5.66
N ALA A 65 0.85 9.50 6.75
CA ALA A 65 -0.45 9.30 7.38
C ALA A 65 -1.63 9.69 6.47
N ILE A 66 -1.51 10.80 5.74
CA ILE A 66 -2.52 11.25 4.76
C ILE A 66 -2.64 10.22 3.63
N GLY A 67 -1.52 9.74 3.10
CA GLY A 67 -1.52 8.71 2.06
C GLY A 67 -2.24 7.43 2.48
N ILE A 68 -1.93 6.93 3.68
CA ILE A 68 -2.58 5.74 4.25
C ILE A 68 -4.08 5.98 4.46
N THR A 69 -4.46 7.16 4.95
CA THR A 69 -5.86 7.53 5.20
C THR A 69 -6.65 7.54 3.89
N ILE A 70 -6.13 8.18 2.84
CA ILE A 70 -6.77 8.21 1.52
C ILE A 70 -6.88 6.79 0.94
N SER A 71 -5.85 5.96 1.12
CA SER A 71 -5.89 4.55 0.70
C SER A 71 -7.00 3.78 1.41
N GLY A 72 -7.17 3.97 2.72
CA GLY A 72 -8.25 3.35 3.51
C GLY A 72 -9.64 3.80 3.05
N PHE A 73 -9.83 5.11 2.81
CA PHE A 73 -11.07 5.62 2.25
C PHE A 73 -11.37 5.08 0.86
N THR A 74 -10.35 4.91 0.01
CA THR A 74 -10.49 4.36 -1.35
C THR A 74 -10.77 2.85 -1.34
N ALA A 75 -10.33 2.13 -0.30
CA ALA A 75 -10.59 0.69 -0.16
C ALA A 75 -12.08 0.37 0.05
N ILE A 76 -12.85 1.25 0.69
CA ILE A 76 -14.29 1.08 0.93
C ILE A 76 -15.11 0.98 -0.36
N PRO A 77 -15.08 1.97 -1.29
CA PRO A 77 -15.82 1.87 -2.55
C PRO A 77 -15.28 0.74 -3.44
N LEU A 78 -13.97 0.48 -3.41
CA LEU A 78 -13.39 -0.65 -4.14
C LEU A 78 -13.95 -1.99 -3.64
N HIS A 79 -14.05 -2.17 -2.32
CA HIS A 79 -14.66 -3.36 -1.73
C HIS A 79 -16.14 -3.51 -2.10
N ASN A 80 -16.92 -2.42 -2.02
CA ASN A 80 -18.32 -2.44 -2.45
C ASN A 80 -18.48 -2.81 -3.93
N PHE A 81 -17.58 -2.32 -4.79
CA PHE A 81 -17.55 -2.68 -6.20
C PHE A 81 -17.30 -4.19 -6.39
N VAL A 82 -16.26 -4.73 -5.76
CA VAL A 82 -15.92 -6.16 -5.86
C VAL A 82 -17.06 -7.04 -5.31
N CYS A 83 -17.64 -6.73 -4.14
CA CYS A 83 -18.76 -7.48 -3.59
C CYS A 83 -20.02 -7.42 -4.46
N ASN A 84 -20.28 -6.30 -5.13
CA ASN A 84 -21.42 -6.19 -6.05
C ASN A 84 -21.20 -6.93 -7.38
N GLN A 85 -19.94 -7.15 -7.77
CA GLN A 85 -19.56 -8.00 -8.91
C GLN A 85 -19.59 -9.49 -8.59
N GLN A 86 -19.81 -9.89 -7.33
CA GLN A 86 -19.88 -11.28 -6.87
C GLN A 86 -21.17 -11.98 -7.35
N LYS A 87 -21.40 -11.96 -8.67
CA LYS A 87 -22.29 -12.87 -9.39
C LYS A 87 -21.56 -14.20 -9.61
N TYR A 88 -21.31 -14.93 -8.52
CA TYR A 88 -21.36 -16.40 -8.55
C TYR A 88 -21.66 -16.90 -7.15
N HIS A 89 -22.95 -16.83 -6.86
CA HIS A 89 -23.65 -17.65 -5.91
C HIS A 89 -23.44 -19.13 -6.33
N ILE A 90 -22.50 -19.82 -5.70
CA ILE A 90 -22.56 -21.28 -5.47
C ILE A 90 -22.24 -21.49 -4.00
#